data_AF-A0A2E8H190-F1
#
_entry.id   AF-A0A2E8H190-F1
#
_cell.length_a   1.000
_cell.length_b   1.000
_cell.length_c   1.000
_cell.angle_alpha   90.00
_cell.angle_beta   90.00
_cell.angle_gamma   90.00
#
_symmetry.space_group_name_H-M   'P 1'
#
loop_
_entity.id
_entity.type
_entity.pdbx_description
1 polymer ?
#
loop_
_entity_poly.entity_id
_entity_poly.type
_entity_poly.pdbx_seq_one_letter_code
_entity_poly.pdbx_strand_id
1 'polypeptide(L)'
;MAKKSDNADEVLSATDASRSFSKLLNDVEAGGRFLIQRRGRAICAMAPPPVESRKVSECVALLRGRPPVLLDEGFGDDLADLIDGEPLTEPPKWDS
;
A
#
# COMPACT_ATOMS: atom_id res chain seq x y z
N MET A 1 5.83 3.55 20.28
CA MET A 1 4.39 3.89 20.30
C MET A 1 4.03 4.40 18.91
N ALA A 2 3.33 3.61 18.10
CA ALA A 2 3.02 3.94 16.72
C ALA A 2 1.95 5.05 16.66
N LYS A 3 2.22 6.11 15.91
CA LYS A 3 1.34 7.25 15.70
C LYS A 3 0.21 6.81 14.77
N LYS A 4 -0.95 6.46 15.35
CA LYS A 4 -2.19 6.20 14.61
C LYS A 4 -2.62 7.52 13.97
N SER A 5 -2.28 7.74 12.71
CA SER A 5 -2.92 8.77 11.91
C SER A 5 -4.34 8.28 11.61
N ASP A 6 -5.31 8.72 12.40
CA ASP A 6 -6.74 8.62 12.04
C ASP A 6 -6.95 9.48 10.78
N ASN A 7 -6.73 8.90 9.61
CA ASN A 7 -7.24 9.42 8.35
C ASN A 7 -8.73 9.07 8.34
N ALA A 8 -9.55 9.92 8.95
CA ALA A 8 -11.00 9.74 8.93
C ALA A 8 -11.48 9.92 7.49
N ASP A 9 -12.04 8.85 6.91
CA ASP A 9 -12.64 8.92 5.57
C ASP A 9 -13.72 10.00 5.54
N GLU A 10 -13.71 10.86 4.52
CA GLU A 10 -14.70 11.92 4.37
C GLU A 10 -16.08 11.31 4.07
N VAL A 11 -17.08 11.69 4.85
CA VAL A 11 -18.42 11.10 4.77
C VAL A 11 -19.29 11.88 3.79
N LEU A 12 -19.91 11.16 2.84
CA LEU A 12 -20.78 11.77 1.83
C LEU A 12 -21.99 10.92 1.49
N SER A 13 -23.08 11.56 1.08
CA SER A 13 -24.32 10.86 0.77
C SER A 13 -24.24 10.17 -0.59
N ALA A 14 -24.98 9.07 -0.78
CA ALA A 14 -25.07 8.38 -2.06
C ALA A 14 -25.62 9.29 -3.18
N THR A 15 -26.46 10.27 -2.82
CA THR A 15 -26.99 11.24 -3.78
C THR A 15 -25.91 12.23 -4.23
N ASP A 16 -25.10 12.73 -3.31
CA ASP A 16 -24.01 13.66 -3.65
C ASP A 16 -22.89 12.94 -4.41
N ALA A 17 -22.57 11.71 -4.00
CA ALA A 17 -21.63 10.84 -4.72
C ALA A 17 -22.07 10.61 -6.17
N SER A 18 -23.36 10.35 -6.40
CA SER A 18 -23.89 10.14 -7.74
C SER A 18 -23.88 11.42 -8.59
N ARG A 19 -24.17 12.59 -7.99
CA ARG A 19 -24.20 13.87 -8.71
C ARG A 19 -22.82 14.37 -9.14
N SER A 20 -21.78 14.02 -8.40
CA SER A 20 -20.42 14.50 -8.64
C SER A 20 -19.42 13.35 -8.83
N PHE A 21 -19.89 12.23 -9.41
CA PHE A 21 -19.11 10.98 -9.44
C PHE A 21 -17.75 11.12 -10.11
N SER A 22 -17.67 11.82 -11.25
CA SER A 22 -16.39 12.04 -11.94
C SER A 22 -15.39 12.85 -11.11
N LYS A 23 -15.86 13.89 -10.41
CA LYS A 23 -15.01 14.67 -9.51
C LYS A 23 -14.53 13.80 -8.34
N LEU A 24 -15.46 13.04 -7.75
CA LEU A 24 -15.17 12.12 -6.65
C LEU A 24 -14.11 11.08 -7.04
N LEU A 25 -14.14 10.55 -8.27
CA LEU A 25 -13.09 9.66 -8.77
C LEU A 25 -11.74 10.36 -8.93
N ASN A 26 -11.70 11.61 -9.41
CA ASN A 26 -10.45 12.38 -9.49
C ASN A 26 -9.87 12.63 -8.09
N ASP A 27 -10.74 12.94 -7.12
CA ASP A 27 -10.33 13.16 -5.73
C ASP A 27 -9.80 11.85 -5.10
N VAL A 28 -10.42 10.70 -5.42
CA VAL A 28 -9.91 9.37 -5.06
C VAL A 28 -8.56 9.08 -5.72
N GLU A 29 -8.39 9.37 -7.01
CA GLU A 29 -7.10 9.21 -7.71
C GLU A 29 -5.99 10.06 -7.07
N ALA A 30 -6.33 11.26 -6.58
CA ALA A 30 -5.42 12.14 -5.86
C ALA A 30 -5.09 11.68 -4.41
N GLY A 31 -5.68 10.59 -3.93
CA GLY A 31 -5.43 10.04 -2.59
C GLY A 31 -6.59 10.17 -1.60
N GLY A 32 -7.69 10.82 -1.99
CA GLY A 32 -8.87 11.03 -1.16
C GLY A 32 -9.57 9.72 -0.80
N ARG A 33 -10.12 9.65 0.42
CA ARG A 33 -10.83 8.47 0.93
C ARG A 33 -12.20 8.90 1.43
N PHE A 34 -13.22 8.15 1.04
CA PHE A 34 -14.61 8.56 1.23
C PHE A 34 -15.47 7.40 1.71
N LEU A 35 -16.35 7.69 2.67
CA LEU A 35 -17.37 6.76 3.15
C LEU A 35 -18.75 7.21 2.65
N ILE A 36 -19.30 6.45 1.70
CA ILE A 36 -20.62 6.72 1.15
C ILE A 36 -21.71 6.19 2.10
N GLN A 37 -22.64 7.08 2.46
CA GLN A 37 -23.82 6.75 3.25
C GLN A 37 -25.11 6.82 2.45
N ARG A 38 -26.06 5.93 2.77
CA ARG A 38 -27.44 5.99 2.29
C ARG A 38 -28.36 5.84 3.50
N ARG A 39 -29.26 6.81 3.69
CA ARG A 39 -30.19 6.87 4.84
C ARG A 39 -29.46 6.81 6.19
N GLY A 40 -28.36 7.57 6.33
CA GLY A 40 -27.57 7.64 7.57
C GLY A 40 -26.72 6.40 7.88
N ARG A 41 -26.71 5.39 7.00
CA ARG A 41 -25.90 4.18 7.15
C ARG A 41 -24.79 4.14 6.10
N ALA A 42 -23.56 3.83 6.52
CA ALA A 42 -22.45 3.57 5.60
C ALA A 42 -22.71 2.32 4.75
N ILE A 43 -22.52 2.43 3.44
CA ILE A 43 -22.79 1.37 2.46
C ILE A 43 -21.60 1.04 1.55
N CYS A 44 -20.65 1.95 1.40
CA CYS A 44 -19.50 1.80 0.52
C CYS A 44 -18.36 2.69 1.00
N ALA A 45 -17.13 2.21 0.90
CA ALA A 45 -15.93 3.02 1.03
C ALA A 45 -15.27 3.10 -0.36
N MET A 46 -14.83 4.29 -0.75
CA MET A 46 -14.04 4.52 -1.95
C MET A 46 -12.71 5.13 -1.55
N ALA A 47 -11.64 4.50 -1.99
CA ALA A 47 -10.28 4.91 -1.72
C ALA A 47 -9.41 4.53 -2.93
N PRO A 48 -8.21 5.11 -3.07
CA PRO A 48 -7.24 4.62 -4.03
C PRO A 48 -7.08 3.11 -3.86
N PRO A 49 -6.82 2.36 -4.96
CA PRO A 49 -6.50 0.95 -4.83
C PRO A 49 -5.36 0.79 -3.83
N PRO A 50 -5.39 -0.24 -2.96
CA PRO A 50 -4.27 -0.53 -2.08
C PRO A 50 -3.03 -0.64 -2.96
N VAL A 51 -2.06 0.25 -2.72
CA VAL A 51 -0.83 0.28 -3.48
C VAL A 51 0.00 -0.91 -2.99
N GLU A 52 -0.26 -2.10 -3.52
CA GLU A 52 0.53 -3.29 -3.19
C GLU A 52 1.95 -3.21 -3.76
N SER A 53 2.17 -2.32 -4.74
CA SER A 53 3.44 -2.17 -5.42
C SER A 53 4.01 -0.76 -5.30
N ARG A 54 5.22 -0.64 -4.75
CA ARG A 54 6.02 0.59 -4.83
C ARG A 54 6.26 0.95 -6.30
N LYS A 55 6.31 2.25 -6.62
CA LYS A 55 6.72 2.70 -7.96
C LYS A 55 8.14 2.18 -8.24
N VAL A 56 8.46 1.88 -9.50
CA VAL A 56 9.83 1.48 -9.89
C VAL A 56 10.87 2.48 -9.40
N SER A 57 10.56 3.78 -9.45
CA SER A 57 11.41 4.84 -8.92
C SER A 57 11.67 4.73 -7.42
N GLU A 58 10.67 4.31 -6.64
CA GLU A 58 10.79 4.10 -5.19
C GLU A 58 11.60 2.85 -4.90
N CYS A 59 11.41 1.77 -5.66
CA CYS A 59 12.26 0.57 -5.58
C CYS A 59 13.72 0.91 -5.86
N VAL A 60 13.99 1.68 -6.92
CA VAL A 60 15.35 2.12 -7.28
C VAL A 60 15.94 3.03 -6.19
N ALA A 61 15.16 3.94 -5.62
CA ALA A 61 15.63 4.81 -4.53
C ALA A 61 16.02 4.00 -3.28
N LEU A 62 15.23 2.97 -2.93
CA LEU A 62 15.54 2.08 -1.82
C LEU A 62 16.81 1.27 -2.08
N LEU A 63 16.97 0.72 -3.28
CA LEU A 63 18.15 -0.04 -3.65
C LEU A 63 19.40 0.83 -3.66
N ARG A 64 19.31 2.09 -4.13
CA ARG A 64 20.42 3.05 -4.10
C ARG A 64 20.77 3.54 -2.70
N GLY A 65 19.81 3.53 -1.77
CA GLY A 65 20.03 3.90 -0.37
C GLY A 65 20.65 2.78 0.47
N ARG A 66 20.75 1.56 -0.07
CA ARG A 66 21.42 0.45 0.62
C ARG A 66 22.93 0.57 0.46
N PRO A 67 23.72 0.22 1.50
CA PRO A 67 25.15 0.04 1.34
C PRO A 67 25.44 -0.94 0.21
N PRO A 68 26.50 -0.72 -0.59
CA PRO A 68 26.92 -1.69 -1.58
C PRO A 68 27.25 -3.01 -0.87
N VAL A 69 26.81 -4.11 -1.46
CA VAL A 69 27.20 -5.44 -1.02
C VAL A 69 28.69 -5.61 -1.28
N LEU A 70 29.44 -6.09 -0.29
CA LEU A 70 30.83 -6.50 -0.47
C LEU A 70 30.82 -7.88 -1.13
N LEU A 71 31.28 -7.95 -2.38
CA LEU A 71 31.48 -9.23 -3.08
C LEU A 71 32.90 -9.74 -2.79
N ASP A 72 33.19 -9.96 -1.52
CA ASP A 72 34.46 -10.51 -1.06
C ASP A 72 34.35 -12.02 -0.79
N GLU A 73 35.43 -12.60 -0.26
CA GLU A 73 35.50 -14.04 0.04
C GLU A 73 34.46 -14.48 1.09
N GLY A 74 33.96 -13.57 1.94
CA GLY A 74 32.98 -13.85 2.98
C GLY A 74 31.52 -13.74 2.53
N PHE A 75 31.27 -13.16 1.35
CA PHE A 75 29.91 -12.95 0.83
C PHE A 75 29.06 -14.24 0.79
N GLY A 76 29.68 -15.37 0.46
CA GLY A 76 28.97 -16.65 0.38
C GLY A 76 28.48 -17.15 1.74
N ASP A 77 29.32 -17.01 2.76
CA ASP A 77 29.01 -17.44 4.13
C ASP A 77 27.95 -16.52 4.75
N ASP A 78 28.10 -15.20 4.58
CA ASP A 78 27.12 -14.21 5.04
C ASP A 78 25.72 -14.43 4.41
N LEU A 79 25.68 -14.81 3.12
CA LEU A 79 24.43 -15.10 2.43
C LEU A 79 23.78 -16.40 2.90
N ALA A 80 24.58 -17.44 3.15
CA ALA A 80 24.07 -18.71 3.67
C ALA A 80 23.47 -18.54 5.06
N ASP A 81 24.16 -17.83 5.96
CA ASP A 81 23.68 -17.51 7.32
C ASP A 81 22.36 -16.72 7.30
N LEU A 82 22.22 -15.78 6.35
CA LEU A 82 20.99 -15.01 6.17
C LEU A 82 19.82 -15.88 5.70
N ILE A 83 20.05 -16.75 4.72
CA ILE A 83 19.03 -17.66 4.19
C ILE A 83 18.56 -18.63 5.27
N ASP A 84 19.48 -19.16 6.05
CA ASP A 84 19.18 -20.09 7.14
C ASP A 84 18.45 -19.40 8.32
N GLY A 85 18.64 -18.08 8.49
CA GLY A 85 18.01 -17.28 9.53
C GLY A 85 16.64 -16.67 9.17
N GLU A 86 16.28 -16.61 7.89
CA GLU A 86 15.00 -16.04 7.45
C GLU A 86 13.86 -17.07 7.55
N PRO A 87 12.72 -16.74 8.17
CA PRO A 87 11.58 -17.64 8.21
C PRO A 87 11.02 -17.88 6.80
N LEU A 88 10.81 -19.14 6.44
CA LEU A 88 10.09 -19.52 5.23
C LEU A 88 8.71 -18.87 5.26
N THR A 89 8.53 -17.82 4.47
CA THR A 89 7.22 -17.21 4.26
C THR A 89 6.41 -18.13 3.36
N GLU A 90 5.14 -18.38 3.73
CA GLU A 90 4.26 -19.17 2.86
C GLU A 90 4.22 -18.52 1.46
N PRO A 91 4.45 -19.29 0.39
CA PRO A 91 4.39 -18.74 -0.96
C PRO A 91 2.98 -18.19 -1.20
N PRO A 92 2.87 -17.01 -1.84
CA PRO A 92 1.57 -16.42 -2.11
C PRO A 92 0.74 -17.31 -3.03
N LYS A 93 -0.55 -17.47 -2.71
CA LYS A 93 -1.50 -18.33 -3.44
C LYS A 93 -1.94 -17.67 -4.74
N TRP A 94 -1.08 -17.66 -5.76
CA TRP A 94 -1.40 -17.08 -7.06
C TRP A 94 -2.08 -18.03 -8.06
N ASP A 95 -2.61 -19.18 -7.61
CA ASP A 95 -3.51 -20.01 -8.41
C ASP A 95 -4.84 -20.20 -7.66
N SER A 96 -5.80 -19.31 -7.90
CA SER A 96 -7.23 -19.50 -7.62
C SER A 96 -8.07 -18.68 -8.59
#